data_AF-A0A8C4VI87-F1
#
_entry.id   AF-A0A8C4VI87-F1
#
_cell.length_a   1.000
_cell.length_b   1.000
_cell.length_c   1.000
_cell.angle_alpha   90.00
_cell.angle_beta   90.00
_cell.angle_gamma   90.00
#
_symmetry.space_group_name_H-M   'P 1'
#
loop_
_entity.id
_entity.type
_entity.pdbx_description
1 polymer ?
#
loop_
_entity_poly.entity_id
_entity_poly.type
_entity_poly.pdbx_seq_one_letter_code
_entity_poly.pdbx_strand_id
1 'polypeptide(L)'
;MGGVGSQLKDSIPIAEFSASGAFGGHDILRRGFTSVKNELLPSHPLELSEKNFQLNQDKMNLSTLRNIQGLHIQRLPFLHSSNIALDTLRGNDECIGFEDILNDPSQSEVMGEPHVMVEYKLGLL
;
A
#
# COMPACT_ATOMS: atom_id res chain seq x y z
N MET A 1 -24.44 -4.84 41.08
CA MET A 1 -23.35 -5.07 42.07
C MET A 1 -22.33 -5.99 41.42
N GLY A 2 -21.07 -5.57 41.36
CA GLY A 2 -19.93 -6.34 40.79
C GLY A 2 -19.68 -6.00 39.32
N GLY A 3 -18.54 -5.47 38.88
CA GLY A 3 -17.25 -5.27 39.53
C GLY A 3 -16.14 -5.50 38.49
N VAL A 4 -15.51 -4.41 38.07
CA VAL A 4 -14.12 -4.20 37.57
C VAL A 4 -13.28 -5.41 37.13
N GLY A 5 -12.62 -5.25 35.96
CA GLY A 5 -11.55 -6.13 35.50
C GLY A 5 -10.87 -5.68 34.22
N SER A 6 -10.35 -4.45 34.17
CA SER A 6 -9.43 -3.98 33.14
C SER A 6 -8.12 -4.77 33.21
N GLN A 7 -7.93 -5.76 32.34
CA GLN A 7 -6.66 -6.47 32.21
C GLN A 7 -5.80 -5.79 31.13
N LEU A 8 -5.17 -4.67 31.53
CA LEU A 8 -3.95 -4.18 30.90
C LEU A 8 -2.85 -5.21 31.18
N LYS A 9 -2.53 -6.03 30.20
CA LYS A 9 -1.38 -6.93 30.23
C LYS A 9 -0.53 -6.76 28.99
N ASP A 10 -0.18 -5.52 28.68
CA ASP A 10 0.85 -5.21 27.68
C ASP A 10 2.13 -4.78 28.40
N SER A 11 2.55 -5.56 29.39
CA SER A 11 3.93 -5.51 29.86
C SER A 11 4.78 -6.19 28.80
N ILE A 12 5.28 -5.40 27.86
CA ILE A 12 6.33 -5.84 26.93
C ILE A 12 7.54 -6.13 27.83
N PRO A 13 8.11 -7.35 27.81
CA PRO A 13 9.37 -7.58 28.50
C PRO A 13 10.36 -6.57 27.93
N ILE A 14 10.90 -5.70 28.79
CA ILE A 14 12.09 -4.91 28.45
C ILE A 14 13.06 -5.94 27.91
N ALA A 15 13.34 -5.88 26.62
CA ALA A 15 14.30 -6.76 25.99
C ALA A 15 15.59 -6.53 26.77
N GLU A 16 15.90 -7.48 27.63
CA GLU A 16 17.22 -7.67 28.19
C GLU A 16 18.17 -7.60 27.01
N PHE A 17 18.97 -6.54 27.00
CA PHE A 17 19.93 -6.19 25.95
C PHE A 17 20.58 -7.48 25.47
N SER A 18 20.17 -7.95 24.29
CA SER A 18 20.43 -9.33 23.89
C SER A 18 21.93 -9.53 23.75
N ALA A 19 22.45 -10.26 24.74
CA ALA A 19 23.72 -10.96 24.81
C ALA A 19 24.82 -10.36 23.92
N SER A 20 25.59 -9.45 24.51
CA SER A 20 27.00 -9.41 24.23
C SER A 20 27.56 -10.84 24.27
N GLY A 21 28.30 -11.24 23.24
CA GLY A 21 29.25 -12.34 23.38
C GLY A 21 30.20 -12.06 24.56
N ALA A 22 31.07 -13.01 24.90
CA ALA A 22 31.97 -12.93 26.07
C ALA A 22 32.79 -11.62 26.20
N PHE A 23 32.79 -10.75 25.17
CA PHE A 23 33.23 -9.37 25.22
C PHE A 23 32.11 -8.44 24.71
N GLY A 24 31.71 -7.47 25.55
CA GLY A 24 30.59 -6.53 25.43
C GLY A 24 30.46 -5.60 24.21
N GLY A 25 30.93 -5.99 23.02
CA GLY A 25 30.91 -5.14 21.84
C GLY A 25 29.73 -5.39 20.91
N HIS A 26 28.96 -4.36 20.59
CA HIS A 26 28.07 -4.37 19.41
C HIS A 26 28.93 -4.50 18.14
N ASP A 27 28.66 -5.49 17.28
CA ASP A 27 29.37 -5.68 16.01
C ASP A 27 28.90 -4.65 14.96
N ILE A 28 29.43 -3.42 15.07
CA ILE A 28 29.08 -2.28 14.21
C ILE A 28 29.55 -2.51 12.76
N LEU A 29 30.66 -3.22 12.56
CA LEU A 29 31.25 -3.45 11.24
C LEU A 29 30.41 -4.41 10.40
N ARG A 30 29.77 -5.40 11.04
CA ARG A 30 28.93 -6.38 10.35
C ARG A 30 27.47 -5.98 10.27
N ARG A 31 26.96 -5.23 11.26
CA ARG A 31 25.52 -4.90 11.38
C ARG A 31 25.18 -3.45 11.02
N GLY A 32 26.18 -2.58 10.83
CA GLY A 32 26.01 -1.15 10.58
C GLY A 32 25.61 -0.37 11.84
N PHE A 33 25.51 0.96 11.73
CA PHE A 33 25.04 1.82 12.81
C PHE A 33 23.54 1.57 13.06
N THR A 34 23.17 1.11 14.25
CA THR A 34 21.75 0.99 14.62
C THR A 34 21.17 2.38 14.85
N SER A 35 20.02 2.67 14.24
CA SER A 35 19.32 3.93 14.49
C SER A 35 18.74 3.88 15.89
N VAL A 36 19.32 4.64 16.82
CA VAL A 36 18.86 4.72 18.23
C VAL A 36 17.37 5.11 18.30
N LYS A 37 16.84 5.82 17.30
CA LYS A 37 15.41 6.16 17.20
C LYS A 37 14.49 4.95 17.01
N ASN A 38 14.95 3.88 16.35
CA ASN A 38 14.17 2.67 16.15
C ASN A 38 14.25 1.70 17.35
N GLU A 39 15.32 1.78 18.15
CA GLU A 39 15.59 0.84 19.24
C GLU A 39 15.26 1.39 20.63
N LEU A 40 15.17 2.71 20.82
CA LEU A 40 15.02 3.31 22.15
C LEU A 40 13.57 3.46 22.62
N LEU A 41 12.60 3.54 21.71
CA LEU A 41 11.20 3.77 22.07
C LEU A 41 10.29 2.83 21.30
N PRO A 42 9.36 2.12 21.96
CA PRO A 42 8.27 1.48 21.25
C PRO A 42 7.52 2.56 20.46
N SER A 43 7.49 2.44 19.13
CA SER A 43 6.72 3.36 18.28
C SER A 43 5.28 3.35 18.78
N HIS A 44 4.71 4.53 19.03
CA HIS A 44 3.37 4.63 19.56
C HIS A 44 2.40 3.87 18.63
N PRO A 45 1.40 3.12 19.16
CA PRO A 45 0.46 2.38 18.31
C PRO A 45 -0.23 3.24 17.23
N LEU A 46 -0.34 4.56 17.48
CA LEU A 46 -0.90 5.53 16.54
C LEU A 46 0.11 6.19 15.59
N GLU A 47 1.42 6.04 15.80
CA GLU A 47 2.42 6.72 14.96
C GLU A 47 2.34 6.26 13.50
N LEU A 48 2.16 4.96 13.28
CA LEU A 48 1.94 4.40 11.94
C LEU A 48 0.59 4.83 11.36
N SER A 49 -0.43 5.01 12.20
CA SER A 49 -1.76 5.47 11.78
C SER A 49 -1.70 6.92 11.31
N GLU A 50 -1.05 7.81 12.05
CA GLU A 50 -0.90 9.22 11.67
C GLU A 50 -0.08 9.37 10.39
N LYS A 51 1.00 8.61 10.23
CA LYS A 51 1.81 8.60 9.00
C LYS A 51 0.99 8.23 7.75
N ASN A 52 -0.05 7.40 7.90
CA ASN A 52 -0.89 6.93 6.79
C ASN A 52 -2.28 7.58 6.75
N PHE A 53 -2.57 8.56 7.61
CA PHE A 53 -3.92 9.10 7.79
C PHE A 53 -4.49 9.64 6.47
N GLN A 54 -3.75 10.50 5.77
CA GLN A 54 -4.21 11.11 4.53
C GLN A 54 -4.46 10.07 3.44
N LEU A 55 -3.52 9.14 3.24
CA LEU A 55 -3.64 8.06 2.25
C LEU A 55 -4.85 7.17 2.53
N ASN A 56 -5.10 6.84 3.80
CA ASN A 56 -6.24 6.03 4.21
C ASN A 56 -7.57 6.77 4.03
N GLN A 57 -7.59 8.08 4.31
CA GLN A 57 -8.74 8.93 4.07
C GLN A 57 -9.05 9.00 2.56
N ASP A 58 -8.05 9.25 1.73
CA ASP A 58 -8.22 9.31 0.27
C ASP A 58 -8.70 7.97 -0.29
N LYS A 59 -8.15 6.86 0.22
CA LYS A 59 -8.58 5.51 -0.14
C LYS A 59 -10.04 5.27 0.22
N MET A 60 -10.47 5.68 1.42
CA MET A 60 -11.88 5.58 1.85
C MET A 60 -12.79 6.43 0.97
N ASN A 61 -12.39 7.66 0.68
CA ASN A 61 -13.16 8.61 -0.14
C ASN A 61 -13.34 8.08 -1.56
N LEU A 62 -12.24 7.67 -2.21
CA LEU A 62 -12.28 7.11 -3.57
C LEU A 62 -13.06 5.79 -3.63
N SER A 63 -12.95 4.94 -2.61
CA SER A 63 -13.77 3.71 -2.53
C SER A 63 -15.25 4.02 -2.39
N THR A 64 -15.60 5.04 -1.60
CA THR A 64 -16.99 5.44 -1.38
C THR A 64 -17.58 6.05 -2.65
N LEU A 65 -16.84 6.95 -3.32
CA LEU A 65 -17.23 7.54 -4.61
C LEU A 65 -17.46 6.45 -5.66
N ARG A 66 -16.55 5.47 -5.75
CA ARG A 66 -16.70 4.33 -6.66
C ARG A 66 -17.99 3.55 -6.43
N ASN A 67 -18.30 3.26 -5.16
CA ASN A 67 -19.50 2.52 -4.78
C ASN A 67 -20.78 3.30 -5.12
N ILE A 68 -20.78 4.61 -4.90
CA ILE A 68 -21.93 5.49 -5.19
C ILE A 68 -22.13 5.63 -6.70
N GLN A 69 -21.05 5.87 -7.45
CA GLN A 69 -21.10 6.07 -8.90
C GLN A 69 -21.32 4.76 -9.68
N GLY A 70 -21.18 3.59 -9.03
CA GLY A 70 -21.29 2.29 -9.70
C GLY A 70 -20.14 2.00 -10.66
N LEU A 71 -18.99 2.67 -10.49
CA LEU A 71 -17.87 2.61 -11.42
C LEU A 71 -17.10 1.28 -11.28
N HIS A 72 -17.55 0.26 -12.01
CA HIS A 72 -16.95 -1.08 -12.02
C HIS A 72 -16.18 -1.34 -13.32
N ILE A 73 -15.10 -0.59 -13.54
CA ILE A 73 -14.20 -0.82 -14.67
C ILE A 73 -13.23 -1.95 -14.29
N GLN A 74 -13.56 -3.19 -14.67
CA GLN A 74 -12.60 -4.29 -14.64
C GLN A 74 -11.81 -4.31 -15.96
N ARG A 75 -10.48 -4.19 -15.84
CA ARG A 75 -9.58 -4.13 -17.00
C ARG A 75 -9.44 -5.52 -17.61
N LEU A 76 -9.75 -5.65 -18.90
CA LEU A 76 -9.45 -6.87 -19.65
C LEU A 76 -7.93 -7.02 -19.84
N PRO A 77 -7.41 -8.25 -19.95
CA PRO A 77 -5.96 -8.51 -20.00
C PRO A 77 -5.22 -7.80 -21.14
N PHE A 78 -5.94 -7.49 -22.22
CA PHE A 78 -5.43 -6.84 -23.43
C PHE A 78 -5.63 -5.32 -23.46
N LEU A 79 -6.23 -4.74 -22.42
CA LEU A 79 -6.34 -3.30 -22.30
C LEU A 79 -5.12 -2.75 -21.56
N HIS A 80 -4.55 -1.69 -22.12
CA HIS A 80 -3.46 -0.92 -21.51
C HIS A 80 -3.87 -0.46 -20.11
N SER A 81 -2.91 -0.44 -19.16
CA SER A 81 -3.12 0.23 -17.88
C SER A 81 -3.36 1.71 -18.12
N SER A 82 -4.59 2.17 -17.86
CA SER A 82 -4.93 3.58 -17.81
C SER A 82 -5.47 3.94 -16.43
N ASN A 83 -5.30 5.20 -16.04
CA ASN A 83 -5.86 5.74 -14.80
C ASN A 83 -7.36 6.10 -14.94
N ILE A 84 -8.03 5.68 -16.01
CA ILE A 84 -9.38 6.12 -16.38
C ILE A 84 -10.40 6.03 -15.24
N ALA A 85 -10.38 4.95 -14.45
CA ALA A 85 -11.30 4.81 -13.32
C ALA A 85 -11.02 5.82 -12.20
N LEU A 86 -9.76 6.15 -11.97
CA LEU A 86 -9.34 7.17 -11.01
C LEU A 86 -9.63 8.57 -11.56
N ASP A 87 -9.38 8.80 -12.84
CA ASP A 87 -9.58 10.10 -13.49
C ASP A 87 -11.06 10.49 -13.49
N THR A 88 -11.97 9.54 -13.77
CA THR A 88 -13.42 9.75 -13.60
C THR A 88 -13.80 10.02 -12.14
N LEU A 89 -13.20 9.32 -11.17
CA LEU A 89 -13.47 9.59 -9.74
C LEU A 89 -12.97 10.97 -9.29
N ARG A 90 -11.94 11.50 -9.95
CA ARG A 90 -11.39 12.84 -9.69
C ARG A 90 -12.03 13.93 -10.54
N GLY A 91 -12.83 13.58 -11.56
CA GLY A 91 -13.38 14.51 -12.54
C GLY A 91 -12.34 15.05 -13.53
N ASN A 92 -11.21 14.37 -13.67
CA ASN A 92 -10.14 14.76 -14.60
C ASN A 92 -10.45 14.37 -16.05
N ASP A 93 -11.43 13.49 -16.27
CA ASP A 93 -11.87 13.05 -17.60
C ASP A 93 -12.67 14.10 -18.38
N GLU A 94 -13.03 15.22 -17.74
CA GLU A 94 -13.71 16.35 -18.39
C GLU A 94 -12.74 17.24 -19.21
N CYS A 95 -11.43 17.12 -18.98
CA CYS A 95 -10.41 17.97 -19.57
C CYS A 95 -9.38 17.14 -20.35
N ILE A 96 -8.97 17.62 -21.52
CA ILE A 96 -7.91 16.98 -22.32
C ILE A 96 -6.54 17.43 -21.79
N GLY A 97 -5.73 16.48 -21.37
CA GLY A 97 -4.37 16.66 -20.87
C GLY A 97 -3.29 16.39 -21.93
N PHE A 98 -2.03 16.54 -21.54
CA PHE A 98 -0.89 16.21 -22.41
C PHE A 98 -0.75 14.69 -22.58
N GLU A 99 -1.16 13.94 -21.57
CA GLU A 99 -1.20 12.49 -21.52
C GLU A 99 -2.11 11.91 -22.60
N ASP A 100 -3.24 12.55 -22.93
CA ASP A 100 -4.14 12.09 -23.98
C ASP A 100 -3.50 12.18 -25.38
N ILE A 101 -2.53 13.08 -25.54
CA ILE A 101 -1.82 13.30 -26.81
C ILE A 101 -0.59 12.39 -26.91
N LEU A 102 0.12 12.18 -25.80
CA LEU A 102 1.40 11.47 -25.77
C LEU A 102 1.28 9.97 -25.46
N ASN A 103 0.19 9.53 -24.82
CA ASN A 103 -0.03 8.14 -24.40
C ASN A 103 -0.78 7.34 -25.49
N ASP A 104 -0.18 7.22 -26.68
CA ASP A 104 -0.78 6.49 -27.81
C ASP A 104 -0.98 4.99 -27.46
N PRO A 105 -2.24 4.49 -27.40
CA PRO A 105 -2.52 3.08 -27.11
C PRO A 105 -1.88 2.11 -28.11
N SER A 106 -1.60 2.57 -29.33
CA SER A 106 -0.98 1.75 -30.38
C SER A 106 0.51 1.44 -30.12
N GLN A 107 1.14 2.21 -29.23
CA GLN A 107 2.56 2.07 -28.86
C GLN A 107 2.75 1.32 -27.53
N SER A 108 1.66 0.80 -26.94
CA SER A 108 1.72 0.08 -25.67
C SER A 108 2.43 -1.27 -25.83
N GLU A 109 3.41 -1.55 -24.96
CA GLU A 109 4.20 -2.79 -24.94
C GLU A 109 3.36 -4.06 -24.75
N VAL A 110 2.07 -3.93 -24.37
CA VAL A 110 1.16 -5.02 -23.99
C VAL A 110 0.08 -5.25 -25.05
N MET A 111 0.46 -5.36 -26.32
CA MET A 111 -0.48 -5.69 -27.41
C MET A 111 -0.21 -7.11 -27.94
N GLY A 112 -0.72 -8.12 -27.24
CA GLY A 112 -0.88 -9.49 -27.78
C GLY A 112 -2.29 -9.72 -28.29
N GLU A 113 -2.53 -10.83 -29.01
CA GLU A 113 -3.85 -11.17 -29.54
C GLU A 113 -4.89 -11.23 -28.40
N PRO A 114 -6.00 -10.45 -28.47
CA PRO A 114 -6.97 -10.35 -27.37
C PRO A 114 -7.54 -11.70 -26.94
N HIS A 115 -7.74 -12.62 -27.89
CA HIS A 115 -8.25 -13.96 -27.64
C HIS A 115 -7.29 -14.76 -26.76
N VAL A 116 -6.02 -14.85 -27.16
CA VAL A 116 -4.96 -15.58 -26.46
C VAL A 116 -4.71 -15.03 -25.06
N MET A 117 -4.69 -13.70 -24.90
CA MET A 117 -4.45 -13.07 -23.61
C MET A 117 -5.59 -13.27 -22.61
N VAL A 118 -6.83 -13.41 -23.09
CA VAL A 118 -8.00 -13.76 -22.26
C VAL A 118 -7.97 -15.23 -21.87
N GLU A 119 -7.67 -16.12 -22.82
CA GLU A 119 -7.57 -17.56 -22.57
C GLU A 119 -6.47 -17.90 -21.56
N TYR A 120 -5.29 -17.26 -21.68
CA TYR A 120 -4.22 -17.39 -20.70
C TYR A 120 -4.63 -16.92 -19.31
N LYS A 121 -5.37 -15.79 -19.21
CA LYS A 121 -5.86 -15.27 -17.92
C LYS A 121 -6.91 -16.19 -17.28
N LEU A 122 -7.72 -16.86 -18.11
CA LEU A 122 -8.77 -17.80 -17.67
C LEU A 122 -8.24 -19.22 -17.44
N GLY A 123 -6.97 -19.51 -17.78
CA GLY A 123 -6.34 -20.83 -17.63
C GLY A 123 -6.82 -21.86 -18.65
N LEU A 124 -7.21 -21.41 -19.85
CA LEU A 124 -7.71 -22.24 -20.94
C LEU A 124 -6.62 -22.69 -21.94
N LEU A 125 -5.41 -22.13 -21.79
CA LEU A 125 -4.19 -22.43 -22.56
C LEU A 125 -3.05 -22.86 -21.63
#